data_AF-A0A352XJN0-F1
#
_entry.id   AF-A0A352XJN0-F1
#
_cell.length_a   1.000
_cell.length_b   1.000
_cell.length_c   1.000
_cell.angle_alpha   90.00
_cell.angle_beta   90.00
_cell.angle_gamma   90.00
#
_symmetry.space_group_name_H-M   'P 1'
#
loop_
_entity.id
_entity.type
_entity.pdbx_description
1 polymer ?
#
loop_
_entity_poly.entity_id
_entity_poly.type
_entity_poly.pdbx_seq_one_letter_code
_entity_poly.pdbx_strand_id
1 'polypeptide(L)'
;MIAGTTRTTIMTHTLSRVSSLCLIALATATVQSQAATMAVNGGSMSLDLDSSIFSALLLTTNDHFGATSSNSMTLATITNPATPGDTTDVWTGLPFGVNPASISSPSGRTLPGTTLTYDPGNLTGTAAGQIGLGGFTRFNGAGGLFYIGDYQLLYNPTRATGVYSGWYLQNTAGFPANAFDFANVSTNLTGSGFTLSGDLVPNSDSFFSLYGLTGTDMGNFSFTATAVPETSSALLGTLSMVGLLTRRRRTA
;
A
#
# COMPACT_ATOMS: atom_id res chain seq x y z
N MET A 1 64.81 -85.64 24.93
CA MET A 1 64.14 -86.70 24.14
C MET A 1 62.79 -86.94 24.81
N ILE A 2 61.60 -86.63 24.28
CA ILE A 2 61.10 -86.47 22.91
C ILE A 2 60.04 -85.35 22.92
N ALA A 3 59.92 -84.67 21.77
CA ALA A 3 58.98 -83.62 21.35
C ALA A 3 57.51 -83.83 21.79
N GLY A 4 56.73 -82.80 22.12
CA GLY A 4 56.19 -81.77 21.21
C GLY A 4 54.99 -82.35 20.44
N THR A 5 53.75 -81.86 20.55
CA THR A 5 53.24 -80.76 19.70
C THR A 5 51.76 -80.48 20.04
N THR A 6 51.53 -79.24 20.46
CA THR A 6 50.46 -78.27 20.12
C THR A 6 48.98 -78.68 19.96
N ARG A 7 48.19 -78.12 20.88
CA ARG A 7 46.73 -77.91 20.89
C ARG A 7 46.39 -76.66 20.05
N THR A 8 45.37 -76.67 19.19
CA THR A 8 44.83 -75.44 18.59
C THR A 8 43.31 -75.46 18.48
N THR A 9 42.74 -74.48 19.20
CA THR A 9 41.39 -73.88 19.28
C THR A 9 40.83 -73.57 17.87
N ILE A 10 39.51 -73.52 17.61
CA ILE A 10 38.63 -72.37 17.88
C ILE A 10 37.16 -72.81 17.67
N MET A 11 36.35 -72.65 18.73
CA MET A 11 34.89 -72.52 18.66
C MET A 11 34.55 -71.10 18.19
N THR A 12 33.84 -70.95 17.07
CA THR A 12 33.22 -69.69 16.68
C THR A 12 31.83 -69.57 17.30
N HIS A 13 31.73 -68.73 18.33
CA HIS A 13 30.47 -68.12 18.77
C HIS A 13 30.10 -66.99 17.82
N THR A 14 28.93 -67.07 17.16
CA THR A 14 28.32 -65.92 16.48
C THR A 14 27.41 -65.18 17.46
N LEU A 15 27.90 -64.05 17.96
CA LEU A 15 27.14 -63.00 18.64
C LEU A 15 27.26 -61.72 17.80
N SER A 16 26.17 -61.25 17.19
CA SER A 16 26.03 -59.85 16.74
C SER A 16 24.58 -59.42 16.99
N ARG A 17 24.29 -58.64 18.04
CA ARG A 17 24.35 -57.17 18.13
C ARG A 17 23.51 -56.46 17.05
N VAL A 18 22.41 -55.81 17.46
CA VAL A 18 22.22 -54.33 17.51
C VAL A 18 21.78 -53.81 16.11
N SER A 19 20.71 -53.05 15.88
CA SER A 19 20.23 -51.85 16.57
C SER A 19 18.86 -51.43 16.03
N SER A 20 17.98 -50.96 16.90
CA SER A 20 16.78 -50.19 16.55
C SER A 20 17.17 -48.85 15.93
N LEU A 21 16.84 -48.63 14.65
CA LEU A 21 16.86 -47.30 14.03
C LEU A 21 15.50 -46.63 14.22
N CYS A 22 15.34 -45.91 15.34
CA CYS A 22 14.37 -44.83 15.42
C CYS A 22 14.89 -43.67 14.57
N LEU A 23 14.40 -43.52 13.34
CA LEU A 23 14.56 -42.30 12.56
C LEU A 23 13.69 -41.20 13.20
N ILE A 24 14.26 -40.40 14.09
CA ILE A 24 13.69 -39.10 14.46
C ILE A 24 14.14 -38.11 13.38
N ALA A 25 13.33 -37.93 12.35
CA ALA A 25 13.49 -36.83 11.41
C ALA A 25 13.09 -35.53 12.13
N LEU A 26 14.07 -34.85 12.73
CA LEU A 26 13.88 -33.51 13.26
C LEU A 26 13.83 -32.55 12.07
N ALA A 27 12.63 -32.34 11.52
CA ALA A 27 12.39 -31.28 10.55
C ALA A 27 12.48 -29.94 11.30
N THR A 28 13.69 -29.36 11.33
CA THR A 28 13.88 -27.94 11.65
C THR A 28 13.22 -27.14 10.54
N ALA A 29 11.93 -26.86 10.67
CA ALA A 29 11.31 -25.80 9.91
C ALA A 29 12.00 -24.51 10.37
N THR A 30 12.95 -24.02 9.56
CA THR A 30 13.46 -22.67 9.70
C THR A 30 12.26 -21.76 9.52
N VAL A 31 11.69 -21.28 10.62
CA VAL A 31 10.73 -20.17 10.59
C VAL A 31 11.55 -18.98 10.13
N GLN A 32 11.65 -18.78 8.81
CA GLN A 32 12.06 -17.50 8.29
C GLN A 32 11.04 -16.52 8.83
N SER A 33 11.45 -15.72 9.80
CA SER A 33 10.70 -14.57 10.28
C SER A 33 10.52 -13.64 9.09
N GLN A 34 9.45 -13.83 8.31
CA GLN A 34 9.01 -12.77 7.41
C GLN A 34 8.77 -11.54 8.29
N ALA A 35 9.36 -10.42 7.92
CA ALA A 35 9.02 -9.15 8.52
C ALA A 35 7.49 -8.99 8.48
N ALA A 36 6.88 -8.58 9.59
CA ALA A 36 5.44 -8.41 9.66
C ALA A 36 5.03 -7.41 8.57
N THR A 37 4.35 -7.88 7.54
CA THR A 37 3.84 -6.99 6.48
C THR A 37 2.61 -6.27 7.03
N MET A 38 2.53 -4.97 6.82
CA MET A 38 1.41 -4.12 7.20
C MET A 38 0.57 -3.83 5.97
N ALA A 39 -0.75 -3.98 6.07
CA ALA A 39 -1.71 -3.58 5.05
C ALA A 39 -2.41 -2.27 5.47
N VAL A 40 -2.37 -1.27 4.59
CA VAL A 40 -3.15 -0.04 4.81
C VAL A 40 -4.63 -0.35 4.65
N ASN A 41 -5.43 0.06 5.62
CA ASN A 41 -6.87 -0.21 5.65
C ASN A 41 -7.73 1.04 5.92
N GLY A 42 -7.10 2.19 6.10
CA GLY A 42 -7.78 3.44 6.41
C GLY A 42 -6.82 4.61 6.48
N GLY A 43 -7.37 5.78 6.80
CA GLY A 43 -6.63 7.04 6.84
C GLY A 43 -7.31 8.16 6.10
N SER A 44 -6.61 9.29 6.01
CA SER A 44 -7.05 10.46 5.25
C SER A 44 -5.86 11.29 4.77
N MET A 45 -6.08 12.02 3.70
CA MET A 45 -5.21 13.05 3.17
C MET A 45 -5.92 14.40 3.25
N SER A 46 -5.16 15.46 3.49
CA SER A 46 -5.60 16.84 3.32
C SER A 46 -4.70 17.51 2.30
N LEU A 47 -5.29 18.21 1.34
CA LEU A 47 -4.57 19.03 0.37
C LEU A 47 -4.78 20.52 0.67
N ASP A 48 -3.69 21.26 0.61
CA ASP A 48 -3.66 22.71 0.62
C ASP A 48 -3.19 23.17 -0.75
N LEU A 49 -4.10 23.64 -1.60
CA LEU A 49 -3.80 24.09 -2.95
C LEU A 49 -3.47 25.59 -2.96
N ASP A 50 -2.43 25.97 -3.68
CA ASP A 50 -2.10 27.39 -3.87
C ASP A 50 -3.08 28.05 -4.83
N SER A 51 -4.03 28.82 -4.29
CA SER A 51 -5.05 29.50 -5.07
C SER A 51 -4.49 30.48 -6.11
N SER A 52 -3.29 31.03 -5.91
CA SER A 52 -2.67 31.95 -6.86
C SER A 52 -2.19 31.24 -8.12
N ILE A 53 -1.65 30.02 -7.98
CA ILE A 53 -1.22 29.19 -9.10
C ILE A 53 -2.43 28.72 -9.90
N PHE A 54 -3.48 28.24 -9.23
CA PHE A 54 -4.70 27.81 -9.92
C PHE A 54 -5.44 28.99 -10.57
N SER A 55 -5.44 30.17 -9.94
CA SER A 55 -5.98 31.39 -10.56
C SER A 55 -5.22 31.78 -11.83
N ALA A 56 -3.89 31.60 -11.87
CA ALA A 56 -3.09 31.81 -13.09
C ALA A 56 -3.45 30.83 -14.22
N LEU A 57 -4.03 29.66 -13.91
CA LEU A 57 -4.64 28.73 -14.86
C LEU A 57 -6.07 29.13 -15.27
N LEU A 58 -6.53 30.31 -14.87
CA LEU A 58 -7.90 30.80 -15.06
C LEU A 58 -8.95 29.94 -14.33
N LEU A 59 -8.55 29.25 -13.26
CA LEU A 59 -9.44 28.50 -12.36
C LEU A 59 -9.74 29.38 -11.14
N THR A 60 -10.96 29.93 -11.09
CA THR A 60 -11.26 31.07 -10.21
C THR A 60 -11.95 30.68 -8.91
N THR A 61 -12.75 29.62 -8.93
CA THR A 61 -13.44 29.10 -7.74
C THR A 61 -13.40 27.59 -7.77
N ASN A 62 -13.55 26.97 -6.60
CA ASN A 62 -13.66 25.54 -6.50
C ASN A 62 -14.88 25.11 -5.66
N ASP A 63 -15.33 23.90 -5.91
CA ASP A 63 -16.21 23.15 -5.04
C ASP A 63 -15.52 21.82 -4.71
N HIS A 64 -15.38 21.53 -3.43
CA HIS A 64 -14.79 20.28 -2.97
C HIS A 64 -15.85 19.36 -2.37
N PHE A 65 -15.76 18.09 -2.71
CA PHE A 65 -16.61 17.01 -2.27
C PHE A 65 -15.71 15.98 -1.58
N GLY A 66 -15.86 15.82 -0.26
CA GLY A 66 -15.13 14.81 0.50
C GLY A 66 -15.53 13.39 0.10
N ALA A 67 -14.79 12.40 0.58
CA ALA A 67 -15.01 10.99 0.24
C ALA A 67 -16.47 10.54 0.47
N THR A 68 -17.07 10.91 1.60
CA THR A 68 -18.45 10.49 1.96
C THR A 68 -19.47 10.92 0.90
N SER A 69 -19.44 12.20 0.50
CA SER A 69 -20.36 12.75 -0.49
C SER A 69 -20.00 12.24 -1.89
N SER A 70 -18.74 12.40 -2.29
CA SER A 70 -18.28 12.13 -3.66
C SER A 70 -18.39 10.65 -4.07
N ASN A 71 -18.17 9.71 -3.14
CA ASN A 71 -18.22 8.26 -3.43
C ASN A 71 -19.64 7.77 -3.76
N SER A 72 -20.68 8.56 -3.49
CA SER A 72 -22.07 8.24 -3.82
C SER A 72 -22.57 8.88 -5.12
N MET A 73 -21.81 9.81 -5.70
CA MET A 73 -22.24 10.64 -6.83
C MET A 73 -21.67 10.15 -8.16
N THR A 74 -22.53 10.09 -9.17
CA THR A 74 -22.08 9.87 -10.56
C THR A 74 -21.23 11.03 -11.04
N LEU A 75 -20.43 10.81 -12.11
CA LEU A 75 -19.65 11.89 -12.71
C LEU A 75 -20.56 13.03 -13.18
N ALA A 76 -21.68 12.71 -13.84
CA ALA A 76 -22.64 13.71 -14.33
C ALA A 76 -23.23 14.58 -13.21
N THR A 77 -23.46 14.00 -12.02
CA THR A 77 -23.94 14.75 -10.86
C THR A 77 -22.85 15.66 -10.30
N ILE A 78 -21.64 15.14 -10.07
CA ILE A 78 -20.59 15.90 -9.37
C ILE A 78 -19.97 17.00 -10.24
N THR A 79 -20.04 16.87 -11.57
CA THR A 79 -19.63 17.92 -12.51
C THR A 79 -20.79 18.85 -12.88
N ASN A 80 -21.98 18.71 -12.30
CA ASN A 80 -23.06 19.67 -12.54
C ASN A 80 -22.83 20.92 -11.66
N PRO A 81 -22.66 22.13 -12.23
CA PRO A 81 -22.45 23.35 -11.44
C PRO A 81 -23.57 23.66 -10.44
N ALA A 82 -24.77 23.15 -10.66
CA ALA A 82 -25.89 23.30 -9.72
C ALA A 82 -25.78 22.37 -8.48
N THR A 83 -24.92 21.36 -8.52
CA THR A 83 -24.63 20.49 -7.38
C THR A 83 -23.58 21.17 -6.49
N PRO A 84 -23.93 21.58 -5.26
CA PRO A 84 -23.00 22.24 -4.35
C PRO A 84 -21.97 21.25 -3.80
N GLY A 85 -20.73 21.71 -3.61
CA GLY A 85 -19.71 20.99 -2.85
C GLY A 85 -20.05 20.89 -1.36
N ASP A 86 -19.32 20.04 -0.65
CA ASP A 86 -19.29 20.06 0.81
C ASP A 86 -18.65 21.37 1.32
N THR A 87 -17.69 21.89 0.55
CA THR A 87 -17.14 23.24 0.70
C THR A 87 -17.07 23.94 -0.65
N THR A 88 -17.16 25.28 -0.62
CA THR A 88 -17.10 26.14 -1.81
C THR A 88 -16.09 27.24 -1.57
N ASP A 89 -15.24 27.47 -2.57
CA ASP A 89 -14.15 28.45 -2.59
C ASP A 89 -13.17 28.33 -1.41
N VAL A 90 -12.94 27.09 -0.99
CA VAL A 90 -11.95 26.74 0.03
C VAL A 90 -10.77 26.08 -0.68
N TRP A 91 -9.56 26.56 -0.43
CA TRP A 91 -8.36 26.08 -1.13
C TRP A 91 -7.46 25.22 -0.25
N THR A 92 -7.71 25.22 1.06
CA THR A 92 -6.89 24.54 2.06
C THR A 92 -7.73 23.62 2.92
N GLY A 93 -7.12 22.58 3.47
CA GLY A 93 -7.78 21.62 4.33
C GLY A 93 -8.70 20.67 3.57
N LEU A 94 -8.49 20.47 2.26
CA LEU A 94 -9.39 19.71 1.39
C LEU A 94 -9.27 18.21 1.69
N PRO A 95 -10.30 17.56 2.28
CA PRO A 95 -10.16 16.20 2.78
C PRO A 95 -10.40 15.14 1.70
N PHE A 96 -9.47 14.20 1.61
CA PHE A 96 -9.62 12.96 0.86
C PHE A 96 -9.55 11.77 1.82
N GLY A 97 -10.49 10.83 1.71
CA GLY A 97 -10.59 9.66 2.60
C GLY A 97 -9.99 8.43 1.96
N VAL A 98 -9.29 7.60 2.73
CA VAL A 98 -8.80 6.31 2.23
C VAL A 98 -9.98 5.38 1.95
N ASN A 99 -10.07 4.90 0.72
CA ASN A 99 -11.08 3.94 0.29
C ASN A 99 -10.72 2.53 0.82
N PRO A 100 -11.73 1.68 1.09
CA PRO A 100 -11.49 0.27 1.38
C PRO A 100 -10.88 -0.45 0.17
N ALA A 101 -10.37 -1.66 0.39
CA ALA A 101 -9.79 -2.48 -0.68
C ALA A 101 -10.78 -2.79 -1.82
N SER A 102 -12.06 -2.95 -1.48
CA SER A 102 -13.14 -3.12 -2.45
C SER A 102 -14.14 -1.98 -2.30
N ILE A 103 -14.31 -1.19 -3.36
CA ILE A 103 -15.22 -0.06 -3.41
C ILE A 103 -16.06 -0.11 -4.69
N SER A 104 -17.35 0.20 -4.58
CA SER A 104 -18.23 0.32 -5.74
C SER A 104 -18.07 1.70 -6.37
N SER A 105 -17.89 1.76 -7.69
CA SER A 105 -17.79 3.03 -8.41
C SER A 105 -19.16 3.49 -8.93
N PRO A 106 -19.58 4.73 -8.64
CA PRO A 106 -20.71 5.35 -9.31
C PRO A 106 -20.52 5.43 -10.82
N SER A 107 -21.62 5.56 -11.57
CA SER A 107 -21.57 5.68 -13.02
C SER A 107 -20.65 6.82 -13.49
N GLY A 108 -19.78 6.53 -14.45
CA GLY A 108 -18.81 7.48 -15.00
C GLY A 108 -17.61 7.80 -14.09
N ARG A 109 -17.50 7.17 -12.92
CA ARG A 109 -16.37 7.32 -11.99
C ARG A 109 -15.57 6.03 -11.93
N THR A 110 -14.32 6.12 -11.52
CA THR A 110 -13.49 4.96 -11.19
C THR A 110 -12.81 5.25 -9.87
N LEU A 111 -13.41 4.77 -8.79
CA LEU A 111 -12.88 4.93 -7.44
C LEU A 111 -11.81 3.86 -7.20
N PRO A 112 -10.56 4.25 -6.90
CA PRO A 112 -9.52 3.27 -6.61
C PRO A 112 -9.73 2.66 -5.22
N GLY A 113 -9.55 1.33 -5.13
CA GLY A 113 -9.43 0.64 -3.84
C GLY A 113 -8.02 0.73 -3.27
N THR A 114 -7.89 0.42 -1.98
CA THR A 114 -6.59 0.39 -1.27
C THR A 114 -6.06 -1.03 -1.13
N THR A 115 -4.84 -1.25 -1.62
CA THR A 115 -4.14 -2.54 -1.54
C THR A 115 -2.69 -2.39 -1.08
N LEU A 116 -2.29 -1.20 -0.61
CA LEU A 116 -0.91 -0.93 -0.23
C LEU A 116 -0.50 -1.83 0.94
N THR A 117 0.61 -2.53 0.74
CA THR A 117 1.32 -3.29 1.77
C THR A 117 2.75 -2.78 1.89
N TYR A 118 3.34 -2.89 3.08
CA TYR A 118 4.72 -2.48 3.34
C TYR A 118 5.31 -3.17 4.58
N ASP A 119 6.64 -3.20 4.68
CA ASP A 119 7.39 -3.52 5.89
C ASP A 119 7.45 -2.28 6.81
N PRO A 120 7.00 -2.36 8.08
CA PRO A 120 7.02 -1.24 9.02
C PRO A 120 8.41 -0.70 9.32
N GLY A 121 9.48 -1.45 9.04
CA GLY A 121 10.87 -0.98 9.12
C GLY A 121 11.39 -0.32 7.85
N ASN A 122 10.69 -0.43 6.71
CA ASN A 122 11.15 0.06 5.41
C ASN A 122 10.01 0.36 4.43
N LEU A 123 9.24 1.42 4.69
CA LEU A 123 8.10 1.80 3.85
C LEU A 123 8.49 1.98 2.37
N THR A 124 9.43 2.86 2.05
CA THR A 124 9.78 3.19 0.66
C THR A 124 10.56 2.09 -0.05
N GLY A 125 11.20 1.16 0.67
CA GLY A 125 11.87 0.02 0.06
C GLY A 125 10.96 -1.18 -0.22
N THR A 126 9.74 -1.20 0.34
CA THR A 126 8.85 -2.38 0.30
C THR A 126 7.39 -2.06 -0.05
N ALA A 127 7.03 -0.79 -0.18
CA ALA A 127 5.70 -0.36 -0.59
C ALA A 127 5.28 -1.04 -1.91
N ALA A 128 4.18 -1.78 -1.85
CA ALA A 128 3.61 -2.49 -3.00
C ALA A 128 2.09 -2.31 -3.04
N GLY A 129 1.57 -1.96 -4.22
CA GLY A 129 0.15 -1.63 -4.41
C GLY A 129 -0.10 -0.13 -4.40
N GLN A 130 -1.31 0.27 -3.98
CA GLN A 130 -1.76 1.65 -4.01
C GLN A 130 -2.67 1.97 -2.81
N ILE A 131 -2.77 3.24 -2.48
CA ILE A 131 -3.81 3.75 -1.57
C ILE A 131 -4.83 4.49 -2.42
N GLY A 132 -6.07 4.01 -2.43
CA GLY A 132 -7.17 4.69 -3.08
C GLY A 132 -7.71 5.79 -2.18
N LEU A 133 -7.89 7.00 -2.72
CA LEU A 133 -8.37 8.18 -2.01
C LEU A 133 -9.66 8.67 -2.67
N GLY A 134 -10.78 8.59 -1.94
CA GLY A 134 -12.04 9.19 -2.33
C GLY A 134 -12.06 10.69 -2.04
N GLY A 135 -12.66 11.45 -2.93
CA GLY A 135 -12.74 12.91 -2.86
C GLY A 135 -12.62 13.52 -4.25
N PHE A 136 -13.24 14.66 -4.46
CA PHE A 136 -13.33 15.29 -5.77
C PHE A 136 -13.33 16.80 -5.62
N THR A 137 -12.50 17.47 -6.40
CA THR A 137 -12.47 18.93 -6.45
C THR A 137 -12.78 19.36 -7.86
N ARG A 138 -13.82 20.18 -7.99
CA ARG A 138 -14.22 20.83 -9.22
C ARG A 138 -13.75 22.27 -9.17
N PHE A 139 -13.23 22.77 -10.27
CA PHE A 139 -12.89 24.17 -10.48
C PHE A 139 -13.75 24.75 -11.61
N ASN A 140 -14.24 25.96 -11.39
CA ASN A 140 -14.82 26.77 -12.45
C ASN A 140 -13.71 27.61 -13.09
N GLY A 141 -13.62 27.60 -14.41
CA GLY A 141 -12.69 28.43 -15.14
C GLY A 141 -13.27 29.02 -16.43
N ALA A 142 -12.52 29.94 -17.03
CA ALA A 142 -12.96 30.67 -18.23
C ALA A 142 -13.26 29.76 -19.44
N GLY A 143 -12.60 28.59 -19.52
CA GLY A 143 -12.77 27.60 -20.57
C GLY A 143 -13.79 26.49 -20.24
N GLY A 144 -14.45 26.55 -19.07
CA GLY A 144 -15.37 25.52 -18.60
C GLY A 144 -14.95 24.94 -17.26
N LEU A 145 -15.29 23.67 -17.05
CA LEU A 145 -15.13 22.98 -15.79
C LEU A 145 -13.86 22.13 -15.82
N PHE A 146 -12.98 22.33 -14.86
CA PHE A 146 -11.80 21.50 -14.62
C PHE A 146 -12.00 20.71 -13.33
N TYR A 147 -11.51 19.49 -13.23
CA TYR A 147 -11.68 18.70 -12.01
C TYR A 147 -10.56 17.70 -11.82
N ILE A 148 -10.31 17.40 -10.54
CA ILE A 148 -9.32 16.43 -10.08
C ILE A 148 -9.87 15.68 -8.87
N GLY A 149 -9.43 14.46 -8.66
CA GLY A 149 -9.85 13.66 -7.52
C GLY A 149 -9.77 12.17 -7.81
N ASP A 150 -10.42 11.39 -6.95
CA ASP A 150 -10.32 9.93 -6.93
C ASP A 150 -8.87 9.49 -7.09
N TYR A 151 -8.03 9.88 -6.14
CA TYR A 151 -6.61 9.69 -6.35
C TYR A 151 -6.18 8.26 -6.05
N GLN A 152 -5.20 7.79 -6.80
CA GLN A 152 -4.30 6.74 -6.36
C GLN A 152 -3.05 7.40 -5.79
N LEU A 153 -2.77 7.18 -4.52
CA LEU A 153 -1.45 7.44 -3.94
C LEU A 153 -0.57 6.23 -4.19
N LEU A 154 0.49 6.44 -4.94
CA LEU A 154 1.40 5.42 -5.47
C LEU A 154 2.83 5.76 -5.07
N TYR A 155 3.66 4.72 -5.01
CA TYR A 155 5.11 4.86 -4.83
C TYR A 155 5.84 4.28 -6.04
N ASN A 156 6.78 5.03 -6.60
CA ASN A 156 7.70 4.55 -7.61
C ASN A 156 9.13 5.03 -7.31
N PRO A 157 10.08 4.13 -7.03
CA PRO A 157 11.46 4.52 -6.69
C PRO A 157 12.18 5.24 -7.85
N THR A 158 11.77 5.05 -9.11
CA THR A 158 12.40 5.77 -10.23
C THR A 158 12.05 7.26 -10.26
N ARG A 159 11.01 7.67 -9.51
CA ARG A 159 10.62 9.07 -9.34
C ARG A 159 11.29 9.72 -8.11
N ALA A 160 11.96 8.93 -7.26
CA ALA A 160 12.67 9.42 -6.10
C ALA A 160 14.01 10.04 -6.52
N THR A 161 13.97 11.28 -7.01
CA THR A 161 15.13 12.01 -7.55
C THR A 161 15.18 13.43 -6.99
N GLY A 162 16.34 13.87 -6.52
CA GLY A 162 16.50 15.20 -5.94
C GLY A 162 15.55 15.43 -4.75
N VAL A 163 14.64 16.40 -4.89
CA VAL A 163 13.64 16.74 -3.86
C VAL A 163 12.41 15.83 -3.87
N TYR A 164 12.19 15.06 -4.94
CA TYR A 164 11.03 14.19 -5.09
C TYR A 164 11.20 12.90 -4.30
N SER A 165 10.16 12.51 -3.57
CA SER A 165 10.18 11.35 -2.67
C SER A 165 9.89 10.01 -3.34
N GLY A 166 9.41 10.03 -4.59
CA GLY A 166 8.88 8.85 -5.27
C GLY A 166 7.39 8.58 -5.02
N TRP A 167 6.79 9.23 -4.02
CA TRP A 167 5.34 9.24 -3.84
C TRP A 167 4.68 10.24 -4.78
N TYR A 168 3.51 9.88 -5.31
CA TYR A 168 2.74 10.74 -6.22
C TYR A 168 1.25 10.39 -6.20
N LEU A 169 0.44 11.37 -6.59
CA LEU A 169 -0.98 11.22 -6.84
C LEU A 169 -1.25 11.05 -8.33
N GLN A 170 -1.97 10.00 -8.68
CA GLN A 170 -2.58 9.85 -9.99
C GLN A 170 -4.08 10.11 -9.87
N ASN A 171 -4.58 11.07 -10.65
CA ASN A 171 -6.00 11.33 -10.82
C ASN A 171 -6.66 10.12 -11.51
N THR A 172 -7.81 9.67 -11.03
CA THR A 172 -8.67 8.74 -11.79
C THR A 172 -10.10 9.25 -11.98
N ALA A 173 -10.39 10.47 -11.51
CA ALA A 173 -11.63 11.16 -11.81
C ALA A 173 -11.69 11.52 -13.31
N GLY A 174 -12.52 10.79 -14.07
CA GLY A 174 -12.75 11.01 -15.51
C GLY A 174 -11.66 10.49 -16.44
N PHE A 175 -10.38 10.66 -16.08
CA PHE A 175 -9.23 10.19 -16.86
C PHE A 175 -8.02 9.87 -15.97
N PRO A 176 -7.25 8.80 -16.27
CA PRO A 176 -6.02 8.49 -15.55
C PRO A 176 -4.89 9.43 -15.96
N ALA A 177 -4.35 10.21 -15.02
CA ALA A 177 -3.17 11.05 -15.26
C ALA A 177 -2.43 11.36 -13.96
N ASN A 178 -1.10 11.44 -14.02
CA ASN A 178 -0.31 11.90 -12.88
C ASN A 178 -0.65 13.36 -12.60
N ALA A 179 -1.01 13.65 -11.35
CA ALA A 179 -1.41 15.00 -10.91
C ALA A 179 -0.22 15.68 -10.23
N PHE A 180 0.24 15.11 -9.12
CA PHE A 180 1.27 15.71 -8.27
C PHE A 180 2.29 14.65 -7.88
N ASP A 181 3.58 14.98 -7.95
CA ASP A 181 4.61 14.30 -7.21
C ASP A 181 4.75 14.96 -5.85
N PHE A 182 5.23 14.20 -4.87
CA PHE A 182 5.47 14.72 -3.52
C PHE A 182 6.95 15.06 -3.36
N ALA A 183 7.22 16.33 -3.10
CA ALA A 183 8.56 16.84 -2.83
C ALA A 183 8.75 17.17 -1.34
N ASN A 184 10.02 17.23 -0.90
CA ASN A 184 10.41 17.61 0.46
C ASN A 184 9.66 16.82 1.57
N VAL A 185 9.43 15.53 1.32
CA VAL A 185 8.53 14.72 2.15
C VAL A 185 9.17 14.35 3.49
N SER A 186 8.45 14.68 4.56
CA SER A 186 8.66 14.11 5.89
C SER A 186 7.82 12.84 6.05
N THR A 187 8.45 11.75 6.48
CA THR A 187 7.80 10.45 6.73
C THR A 187 7.96 10.08 8.20
N ASN A 188 6.88 9.67 8.85
CA ASN A 188 6.92 9.12 10.20
C ASN A 188 6.23 7.76 10.24
N LEU A 189 6.97 6.72 10.61
CA LEU A 189 6.46 5.36 10.77
C LEU A 189 6.04 5.12 12.23
N THR A 190 4.87 4.54 12.40
CA THR A 190 4.33 4.15 13.71
C THR A 190 3.99 2.67 13.70
N GLY A 191 3.75 2.07 14.88
CA GLY A 191 3.35 0.67 14.97
C GLY A 191 2.00 0.35 14.31
N SER A 192 1.20 1.36 13.96
CA SER A 192 -0.16 1.21 13.43
C SER A 192 -0.36 1.92 12.08
N GLY A 193 0.70 2.33 11.39
CA GLY A 193 0.58 3.10 10.15
C GLY A 193 1.77 4.01 9.88
N PHE A 194 1.55 5.04 9.09
CA PHE A 194 2.55 6.07 8.80
C PHE A 194 1.89 7.40 8.47
N THR A 195 2.65 8.48 8.60
CA THR A 195 2.27 9.80 8.09
C THR A 195 3.25 10.27 7.03
N LEU A 196 2.74 11.00 6.05
CA LEU A 196 3.50 11.72 5.04
C LEU A 196 3.07 13.19 5.05
N SER A 197 3.99 14.11 4.82
CA SER A 197 3.68 15.52 4.61
C SER A 197 4.78 16.18 3.79
N GLY A 198 4.42 17.15 2.96
CA GLY A 198 5.37 17.87 2.12
C GLY A 198 4.64 18.67 1.04
N ASP A 199 5.33 18.89 -0.08
CA ASP A 199 4.88 19.79 -1.14
C ASP A 199 4.25 19.02 -2.30
N LEU A 200 3.27 19.63 -2.95
CA LEU A 200 2.63 19.16 -4.17
C LEU A 200 3.33 19.79 -5.37
N VAL A 201 4.07 18.98 -6.13
CA VAL A 201 4.87 19.50 -7.25
C VAL A 201 4.62 18.66 -8.49
N PRO A 202 4.16 19.25 -9.62
CA PRO A 202 4.06 18.52 -10.87
C PRO A 202 5.43 18.14 -11.43
N ASN A 203 5.56 16.89 -11.88
CA ASN A 203 6.70 16.45 -12.68
C ASN A 203 6.39 16.57 -14.18
N SER A 204 7.37 16.29 -15.03
CA SER A 204 7.30 16.37 -16.49
C SER A 204 6.24 15.48 -17.13
N ASP A 205 5.79 14.43 -16.44
CA ASP A 205 4.73 13.52 -16.87
C ASP A 205 3.36 13.82 -16.22
N SER A 206 3.28 14.87 -15.39
CA SER A 206 2.01 15.37 -14.85
C SER A 206 1.19 16.06 -15.94
N PHE A 207 -0.14 16.00 -15.88
CA PHE A 207 -0.96 16.78 -16.80
C PHE A 207 -0.79 18.29 -16.61
N PHE A 208 -0.34 18.76 -15.43
CA PHE A 208 -0.03 20.17 -15.20
C PHE A 208 1.22 20.63 -15.97
N SER A 209 2.07 19.71 -16.43
CA SER A 209 3.21 20.03 -17.31
C SER A 209 2.76 20.64 -18.65
N LEU A 210 1.55 20.32 -19.12
CA LEU A 210 0.96 20.91 -20.33
C LEU A 210 0.73 22.43 -20.20
N TYR A 211 0.69 22.93 -18.97
CA TYR A 211 0.57 24.34 -18.64
C TYR A 211 1.92 24.96 -18.22
N GLY A 212 3.03 24.24 -18.38
CA GLY A 212 4.37 24.73 -18.04
C GLY A 212 4.66 24.78 -16.53
N LEU A 213 3.90 24.06 -15.70
CA LEU A 213 4.02 24.08 -14.23
C LEU A 213 4.95 23.01 -13.66
N THR A 214 5.81 22.42 -14.49
CA THR A 214 6.77 21.41 -14.01
C THR A 214 7.71 22.04 -12.98
N GLY A 215 7.81 21.41 -11.80
CA GLY A 215 8.64 21.89 -10.70
C GLY A 215 8.03 23.06 -9.90
N THR A 216 6.85 23.55 -10.26
CA THR A 216 6.14 24.58 -9.50
C THR A 216 5.53 23.98 -8.24
N ASP A 217 5.76 24.63 -7.10
CA ASP A 217 5.04 24.33 -5.87
C ASP A 217 3.57 24.74 -6.02
N MET A 218 2.67 23.75 -6.00
CA MET A 218 1.22 23.94 -6.12
C MET A 218 0.51 23.85 -4.77
N GLY A 219 1.26 23.83 -3.67
CA GLY A 219 0.79 23.81 -2.30
C GLY A 219 1.29 22.60 -1.52
N ASN A 220 0.58 22.22 -0.46
CA ASN A 220 1.04 21.24 0.51
C ASN A 220 0.08 20.06 0.64
N PHE A 221 0.59 18.95 1.16
CA PHE A 221 -0.25 17.83 1.58
C PHE A 221 0.13 17.34 2.98
N SER A 222 -0.85 16.75 3.65
CA SER A 222 -0.64 15.89 4.81
C SER A 222 -1.44 14.62 4.66
N PHE A 223 -0.87 13.49 5.04
CA PHE A 223 -1.48 12.18 4.92
C PHE A 223 -1.20 11.36 6.17
N THR A 224 -2.24 10.67 6.66
CA THR A 224 -2.14 9.70 7.73
C THR A 224 -2.77 8.40 7.27
N ALA A 225 -1.98 7.32 7.22
CA ALA A 225 -2.46 5.96 7.00
C ALA A 225 -2.62 5.22 8.33
N THR A 226 -3.69 4.43 8.42
CA THR A 226 -3.78 3.34 9.40
C THR A 226 -3.51 2.02 8.70
N ALA A 227 -2.76 1.15 9.36
CA ALA A 227 -2.40 -0.15 8.85
C ALA A 227 -2.53 -1.23 9.92
N VAL A 228 -2.81 -2.44 9.46
CA VAL A 228 -2.91 -3.63 10.32
C VAL A 228 -1.92 -4.69 9.83
N PRO A 229 -1.36 -5.52 10.72
CA PRO A 229 -0.56 -6.65 10.30
C PRO A 229 -1.36 -7.57 9.39
N GLU A 230 -0.78 -7.93 8.24
CA GLU A 230 -1.31 -8.94 7.33
C GLU A 230 -1.41 -10.28 8.06
N THR A 231 -2.57 -10.93 7.97
CA THR A 231 -2.72 -12.29 8.51
C THR A 231 -1.98 -13.24 7.58
N SER A 232 -0.72 -13.57 7.87
CA SER A 232 0.07 -14.42 6.98
C SER A 232 -0.65 -15.76 6.73
N SER A 233 -0.97 -16.07 5.48
CA SER A 233 -1.59 -17.33 5.06
C SER A 233 -0.77 -18.56 5.47
N ALA A 234 0.55 -18.40 5.69
CA ALA A 234 1.42 -19.42 6.26
C ALA A 234 1.05 -19.84 7.70
N LEU A 235 0.53 -18.91 8.53
CA LEU A 235 0.07 -19.21 9.89
C LEU A 235 -1.22 -20.05 9.85
N LEU A 236 -2.13 -19.72 8.92
CA LEU A 236 -3.35 -20.52 8.67
C LEU A 236 -3.03 -21.89 8.07
N GLY A 237 -2.03 -21.96 7.18
CA GLY A 237 -1.55 -23.21 6.57
C GLY A 237 -0.91 -24.17 7.59
N THR A 238 -0.15 -23.65 8.55
CA THR A 238 0.46 -24.48 9.61
C THR A 238 -0.56 -24.95 10.64
N LEU A 239 -1.52 -24.11 11.04
CA LEU A 239 -2.64 -24.50 11.91
C LEU A 239 -3.50 -25.60 11.30
N SER A 240 -3.79 -25.52 10.00
CA SER A 240 -4.56 -26.56 9.30
C SER A 240 -3.80 -27.89 9.18
N MET A 241 -2.48 -27.88 8.97
CA MET A 241 -1.68 -29.12 9.01
C MET A 241 -1.60 -29.74 10.41
N VAL A 242 -1.43 -28.95 11.47
CA VAL A 242 -1.44 -29.46 12.86
C VAL A 242 -2.81 -30.06 13.21
N GLY A 243 -3.91 -29.45 12.74
CA GLY A 243 -5.26 -30.00 12.88
C GLY A 243 -5.44 -31.35 12.16
N LEU A 244 -4.88 -31.51 10.96
CA LEU A 244 -4.93 -32.77 10.21
C LEU A 244 -4.06 -33.88 10.85
N LEU A 245 -2.88 -33.53 11.37
CA LEU A 245 -1.97 -34.48 12.02
C LEU A 245 -2.49 -34.95 13.39
N THR A 246 -3.18 -34.08 14.13
CA THR A 246 -3.79 -34.43 15.42
C THR A 246 -5.08 -35.26 15.25
N ARG A 247 -5.88 -35.00 14.21
CA ARG A 247 -7.08 -35.80 13.89
C ARG A 247 -6.72 -37.24 13.49
N ARG A 248 -5.59 -37.44 12.81
CA ARG A 248 -5.11 -38.77 12.38
C ARG A 248 -4.60 -39.65 13.53
N ARG A 249 -4.34 -39.07 14.71
CA ARG A 249 -3.93 -39.81 15.92
C ARG A 249 -5.09 -40.35 16.76
N ARG A 250 -6.36 -40.02 16.45
CA ARG A 250 -7.54 -40.49 17.21
C ARG A 250 -8.21 -41.75 16.64
N THR A 251 -7.59 -42.41 15.66
CA THR A 251 -8.06 -43.70 15.12
C THR A 251 -6.92 -44.71 15.16
N ALA A 252 -6.64 -45.21 16.37
CA ALA A 252 -5.93 -46.45 16.65
C ALA A 252 -6.35 -46.92 18.05
#